data_AF-A0A845R3P2-F1
#
_entry.id   AF-A0A845R3P2-F1
#
_cell.length_a   1.000
_cell.length_b   1.000
_cell.length_c   1.000
_cell.angle_alpha   90.00
_cell.angle_beta   90.00
_cell.angle_gamma   90.00
#
_symmetry.space_group_name_H-M   'P 1'
#
loop_
_entity.id
_entity.type
_entity.pdbx_description
1 polymer ?
#
loop_
_entity_poly.entity_id
_entity_poly.type
_entity_poly.pdbx_seq_one_letter_code
_entity_poly.pdbx_strand_id
1 'polypeptide(L)'
;MDQEINRQIIENDRRFDMDKESSILWMLHVHFGFGPKRLKKAWELFYSETVKLREYYQMEQEDDGWLARQKLKEIGCDIEQWFKDFEDGGGADA
;
A
#
# COMPACT_ATOMS: atom_id res chain seq x y z
N MET A 1 -11.20 -15.83 -24.80
CA MET A 1 -9.78 -15.90 -24.38
C MET A 1 -9.35 -14.59 -23.71
N ASP A 2 -9.70 -13.41 -24.25
CA ASP A 2 -9.34 -12.12 -23.63
C ASP A 2 -10.10 -11.79 -22.32
N GLN A 3 -11.33 -12.28 -22.15
CA GLN A 3 -12.10 -12.02 -20.92
C GLN A 3 -11.59 -12.81 -19.69
N GLU A 4 -11.01 -13.99 -19.90
CA GLU A 4 -10.48 -14.83 -18.82
C GLU A 4 -9.15 -14.29 -18.28
N ILE A 5 -8.33 -13.70 -19.16
CA ILE A 5 -7.06 -13.05 -18.82
C ILE A 5 -7.33 -11.80 -17.99
N ASN A 6 -8.27 -10.94 -18.41
CA ASN A 6 -8.68 -9.76 -17.64
C ASN A 6 -9.26 -10.11 -16.27
N ARG A 7 -10.02 -11.21 -16.15
CA ARG A 7 -10.55 -11.66 -14.85
C ARG A 7 -9.45 -12.08 -13.88
N GLN A 8 -8.47 -12.84 -14.36
CA GLN A 8 -7.34 -13.30 -13.55
C GLN A 8 -6.46 -12.13 -13.10
N ILE A 9 -6.26 -11.11 -13.94
CA ILE A 9 -5.52 -9.90 -13.58
C ILE A 9 -6.23 -9.15 -12.45
N ILE A 10 -7.53 -8.87 -12.59
CA ILE A 10 -8.32 -8.14 -11.58
C ILE A 10 -8.38 -8.89 -10.25
N GLU A 11 -8.53 -10.21 -10.26
CA GLU A 11 -8.54 -11.02 -9.04
C GLU A 11 -7.15 -11.09 -8.38
N ASN A 12 -6.10 -11.16 -9.19
CA ASN A 12 -4.73 -11.17 -8.69
C ASN A 12 -4.35 -9.82 -8.05
N ASP A 13 -4.76 -8.70 -8.64
CA ASP A 13 -4.54 -7.36 -8.08
C ASP A 13 -5.25 -7.19 -6.73
N ARG A 14 -6.52 -7.62 -6.63
CA ARG A 14 -7.26 -7.59 -5.36
C ARG A 14 -6.62 -8.44 -4.27
N ARG A 15 -6.11 -9.62 -4.62
CA ARG A 15 -5.39 -10.47 -3.66
C ARG A 15 -4.09 -9.82 -3.22
N PHE A 16 -3.36 -9.24 -4.15
CA PHE A 16 -2.11 -8.56 -3.87
C PHE A 16 -2.29 -7.37 -2.94
N ASP A 17 -3.34 -6.56 -3.16
CA ASP A 17 -3.71 -5.46 -2.27
C ASP A 17 -4.06 -5.97 -0.87
N MET A 18 -4.90 -7.00 -0.78
CA MET A 18 -5.30 -7.60 0.49
C MET A 18 -4.10 -8.18 1.26
N ASP A 19 -3.18 -8.87 0.59
CA ASP A 19 -1.99 -9.46 1.21
C ASP A 19 -1.02 -8.39 1.74
N LYS A 20 -0.82 -7.30 0.98
CA LYS A 20 -0.02 -6.15 1.42
C LYS A 20 -0.64 -5.41 2.60
N GLU A 21 -1.93 -5.08 2.52
CA GLU A 21 -2.66 -4.42 3.60
C GLU A 21 -2.64 -5.27 4.88
N SER A 22 -2.81 -6.59 4.74
CA SER A 22 -2.76 -7.52 5.87
C SER A 22 -1.40 -7.49 6.58
N SER A 23 -0.31 -7.41 5.81
CA SER A 23 1.06 -7.32 6.36
C SER A 23 1.28 -6.01 7.14
N ILE A 24 0.77 -4.89 6.64
CA ILE A 24 0.83 -3.58 7.34
C ILE A 24 0.00 -3.63 8.62
N LEU A 25 -1.24 -4.16 8.56
CA LEU A 25 -2.11 -4.29 9.72
C LEU A 25 -1.50 -5.20 10.79
N TRP A 26 -0.84 -6.29 10.38
CA TRP A 26 -0.13 -7.17 11.30
C TRP A 26 1.05 -6.46 11.96
N MET A 27 1.86 -5.71 11.21
CA MET A 27 2.93 -4.88 11.76
C MET A 27 2.39 -3.88 12.81
N LEU A 28 1.24 -3.24 12.54
CA LEU A 28 0.57 -2.35 13.49
C LEU A 28 0.10 -3.08 14.76
N HIS A 29 -0.37 -4.32 14.63
CA HIS A 29 -0.70 -5.15 15.78
C HIS A 29 0.52 -5.44 16.66
N VAL A 30 1.62 -5.90 16.05
CA VAL A 30 2.84 -6.34 16.74
C VAL A 30 3.55 -5.18 17.42
N HIS A 31 3.81 -4.08 16.71
CA HIS A 31 4.66 -3.00 17.22
C HIS A 31 3.88 -1.91 17.95
N PHE A 32 2.58 -1.74 17.66
CA PHE A 32 1.77 -0.67 18.24
C PHE A 32 0.58 -1.19 19.08
N GLY A 33 0.42 -2.51 19.21
CA GLY A 33 -0.61 -3.13 20.06
C GLY A 33 -2.03 -2.91 19.57
N PHE A 34 -2.24 -2.71 18.26
CA PHE A 34 -3.58 -2.45 17.73
C PHE A 34 -4.46 -3.71 17.83
N GLY A 35 -5.54 -3.62 18.61
CA GLY A 35 -6.58 -4.64 18.62
C GLY A 35 -7.55 -4.52 17.43
N PRO A 36 -8.48 -5.49 17.24
CA PRO A 36 -9.33 -5.57 16.04
C PRO A 36 -10.08 -4.28 15.68
N LYS A 37 -10.61 -3.55 16.67
CA LYS A 37 -11.31 -2.28 16.44
C LYS A 37 -10.39 -1.20 15.85
N ARG A 38 -9.15 -1.10 16.35
CA ARG A 38 -8.16 -0.12 15.87
C ARG A 38 -7.62 -0.50 14.50
N LEU A 39 -7.41 -1.80 14.25
CA LEU A 39 -7.01 -2.30 12.93
C LEU A 39 -8.06 -2.02 11.87
N LYS A 40 -9.34 -2.31 12.16
CA LYS A 40 -10.44 -1.97 11.24
C LYS A 40 -10.47 -0.47 10.94
N LYS A 41 -10.28 0.38 11.96
CA LYS A 41 -10.25 1.82 11.76
C LYS A 41 -9.05 2.28 10.91
N ALA A 42 -7.88 1.69 11.11
CA ALA A 42 -6.69 1.98 10.31
C ALA A 42 -6.92 1.59 8.83
N TRP A 43 -7.51 0.43 8.59
CA TRP A 43 -7.88 -0.03 7.24
C TRP A 43 -8.90 0.89 6.56
N GLU A 44 -9.97 1.28 7.26
CA GLU A 44 -10.96 2.23 6.73
C GLU A 44 -10.33 3.59 6.38
N LEU A 45 -9.41 4.08 7.21
CA LEU A 45 -8.71 5.34 6.96
C LEU A 45 -7.78 5.21 5.74
N PHE A 46 -6.98 4.14 5.69
CA PHE A 46 -6.09 3.85 4.56
C PHE A 46 -6.88 3.85 3.24
N TYR A 47 -7.95 3.06 3.15
CA TYR A 47 -8.80 2.99 1.96
C TYR A 47 -9.41 4.36 1.60
N SER A 48 -9.91 5.09 2.61
CA SER A 48 -10.54 6.40 2.38
C SER A 48 -9.56 7.46 1.85
N GLU A 49 -8.32 7.47 2.34
CA GLU A 49 -7.30 8.43 1.87
C GLU A 49 -6.84 8.08 0.45
N THR A 50 -6.69 6.80 0.13
CA THR A 50 -6.36 6.34 -1.22
C THR A 50 -7.44 6.75 -2.23
N VAL A 51 -8.73 6.54 -1.90
CA VAL A 51 -9.85 6.98 -2.75
C VAL A 51 -9.84 8.50 -2.95
N LYS A 52 -9.66 9.28 -1.88
CA LYS A 52 -9.61 10.75 -1.97
C LYS A 52 -8.49 11.25 -2.87
N LEU A 53 -7.29 10.68 -2.76
CA LEU A 53 -6.17 11.06 -3.61
C LEU A 53 -6.48 10.78 -5.08
N ARG A 54 -6.97 9.57 -5.38
CA ARG A 54 -7.34 9.19 -6.73
C ARG A 54 -8.40 10.12 -7.34
N GLU A 55 -9.46 10.42 -6.58
CA GLU A 55 -10.52 11.31 -7.03
C GLU A 55 -10.03 12.75 -7.23
N TYR A 56 -9.21 13.26 -6.31
CA TYR A 56 -8.66 14.62 -6.40
C TYR A 56 -7.75 14.79 -7.61
N TYR A 57 -6.92 13.79 -7.92
CA TYR A 57 -6.00 13.81 -9.05
C TYR A 57 -6.59 13.24 -10.35
N GLN A 58 -7.84 12.75 -10.32
CA GLN A 58 -8.54 12.14 -11.47
C GLN A 58 -7.74 11.00 -12.13
N MET A 59 -7.15 10.12 -11.31
CA MET A 59 -6.32 9.01 -11.76
C MET A 59 -7.03 7.65 -11.63
N GLU A 60 -6.42 6.59 -12.13
CA GLU A 60 -6.97 5.23 -12.05
C GLU A 60 -6.52 4.51 -10.77
N GLN A 61 -7.15 3.37 -10.46
CA GLN A 61 -6.79 2.57 -9.27
C GLN A 61 -5.34 2.10 -9.30
N GLU A 62 -4.81 1.84 -10.49
CA GLU A 62 -3.42 1.41 -10.70
C GLU A 62 -2.40 2.49 -10.24
N ASP A 63 -2.81 3.76 -10.21
CA ASP A 63 -1.98 4.89 -9.80
C ASP A 63 -1.97 5.14 -8.29
N ASP A 64 -2.84 4.47 -7.52
CA ASP A 64 -3.00 4.67 -6.07
C ASP A 64 -1.65 4.61 -5.34
N GLY A 65 -0.83 3.60 -5.65
CA GLY A 65 0.50 3.41 -5.07
C GLY A 65 1.54 4.45 -5.52
N TRP A 66 1.41 5.00 -6.73
CA TRP A 66 2.27 6.10 -7.17
C TRP A 66 1.90 7.42 -6.50
N LEU A 67 0.60 7.74 -6.41
CA LEU A 67 0.09 8.92 -5.73
C LEU A 67 0.53 8.96 -4.26
N ALA A 68 0.40 7.84 -3.55
CA ALA A 68 0.86 7.74 -2.17
C ALA A 68 2.38 8.00 -2.06
N ARG A 69 3.20 7.46 -2.97
CA ARG A 69 4.65 7.73 -3.00
C ARG A 69 4.97 9.21 -3.24
N GLN A 70 4.25 9.88 -4.14
CA GLN A 70 4.44 11.32 -4.37
C GLN A 70 4.11 12.12 -3.11
N LYS A 71 2.99 11.81 -2.43
CA LYS A 71 2.63 12.48 -1.17
C LYS A 71 3.61 12.24 -0.03
N LEU A 72 4.17 11.04 0.04
CA LEU A 72 5.23 10.74 1.00
C LEU A 72 6.52 11.52 0.68
N LYS A 73 6.88 11.65 -0.60
CA LYS A 73 8.02 12.49 -1.03
C LYS A 73 7.83 13.96 -0.66
N GLU A 74 6.62 14.51 -0.79
CA GLU A 74 6.29 15.89 -0.40
C GLU A 74 6.61 16.18 1.09
N ILE A 75 6.55 15.17 1.96
CA ILE A 75 6.87 15.28 3.39
C ILE A 75 8.27 14.77 3.75
N GLY A 76 9.11 14.47 2.76
CA GLY A 76 10.49 14.01 2.94
C GLY A 76 10.68 12.51 3.11
N CYS A 77 9.66 11.68 2.86
CA CYS A 77 9.75 10.23 2.89
C CYS A 77 9.87 9.66 1.47
N ASP A 78 11.10 9.38 1.01
CA ASP A 78 11.34 8.74 -0.29
C ASP A 78 11.41 7.21 -0.17
N ILE A 79 10.26 6.57 -0.36
CA ILE A 79 10.13 5.11 -0.30
C ILE A 79 11.00 4.42 -1.35
N GLU A 80 11.13 4.99 -2.56
CA GLU A 80 11.93 4.36 -3.62
C GLU A 80 13.41 4.39 -3.28
N GLN A 81 13.88 5.46 -2.66
CA GLN A 81 15.24 5.52 -2.16
C GLN A 81 15.47 4.52 -1.03
N TRP A 82 14.55 4.38 -0.08
CA TRP A 82 14.69 3.40 1.00
C TRP A 82 14.77 1.95 0.49
N PHE A 83 14.01 1.62 -0.56
CA PHE A 83 14.11 0.30 -1.20
C PHE A 83 15.47 0.10 -1.86
N LYS A 84 15.98 1.08 -2.60
CA LYS A 84 17.33 1.01 -3.19
C LYS A 84 18.40 0.84 -2.12
N ASP A 85 18.33 1.64 -1.05
CA ASP A 85 19.28 1.58 0.06
C ASP A 85 19.25 0.20 0.74
N PHE A 86 18.07 -0.41 0.83
CA PHE A 86 17.90 -1.77 1.39
C PHE A 86 18.44 -2.86 0.47
N GLU A 87 18.24 -2.74 -0.85
CA GLU A 87 18.74 -3.68 -1.85
C GLU A 87 20.26 -3.59 -2.01
N ASP A 88 20.81 -2.38 -2.10
CA ASP A 88 22.24 -2.10 -2.24
C ASP A 88 23.01 -2.35 -0.93
N GLY A 89 22.35 -2.18 0.21
CA GLY A 89 22.90 -2.38 1.55
C GLY A 89 22.86 -3.83 2.05
N GLY A 90 22.26 -4.76 1.31
CA GLY A 90 22.17 -6.17 1.69
C GLY A 90 21.43 -6.37 3.00
N GLY A 91 20.10 -6.24 2.98
CA GLY A 91 19.16 -6.46 4.09
C GLY A 91 19.72 -7.07 5.39
N ALA A 92 19.62 -6.27 6.46
CA ALA A 92 19.89 -6.59 7.87
C ALA A 92 21.35 -6.56 8.35
N ASP A 93 21.86 -5.35 8.58
CA ASP A 93 22.72 -5.07 9.75
C ASP A 93 21.91 -4.24 10.77
N ALA A 94 20.96 -4.89 11.47
CA ALA A 94 20.37 -4.42 12.73
C ALA A 94 19.66 -5.57 13.48
#